data_AF-A0AAU3ENE7-F1
#
_entry.id   AF-A0AAU3ENE7-F1
#
_cell.length_a   1.000
_cell.length_b   1.000
_cell.length_c   1.000
_cell.angle_alpha   90.00
_cell.angle_beta   90.00
_cell.angle_gamma   90.00
#
_symmetry.space_group_name_H-M   'P 1'
#
loop_
_entity.id
_entity.type
_entity.pdbx_description
1 polymer ?
#
loop_
_entity_poly.entity_id
_entity_poly.type
_entity_poly.pdbx_seq_one_letter_code
_entity_poly.pdbx_strand_id
1 'polypeptide(L)'
;MPVPVRDELRSFKSLQAKEKLVLGPGYLDSGYVLVDEMGEARNIKQLRRRAYGIMALLGLRQVRLHDDRASCFTYLANMGVPDHVLARWAGDTNVRTTKRRYVTPGVKGLRGAATVWGGLHGSGDDIPGVVRDCEI
;
A
#
# COMPACT_ATOMS: atom_id res chain seq x y z
N MET A 1 -9.33 3.43 -7.57
CA MET A 1 -8.91 3.62 -6.16
C MET A 1 -9.56 2.51 -5.34
N PRO A 2 -8.84 1.83 -4.43
CA PRO A 2 -9.42 0.80 -3.57
C PRO A 2 -10.62 1.34 -2.79
N VAL A 3 -11.66 0.51 -2.62
CA VAL A 3 -12.91 0.86 -1.93
C VAL A 3 -12.67 1.41 -0.51
N PRO A 4 -11.82 0.77 0.34
CA PRO A 4 -11.59 1.28 1.70
C PRO A 4 -11.03 2.70 1.71
N VAL A 5 -10.07 3.00 0.82
CA VAL A 5 -9.46 4.33 0.73
C VAL A 5 -10.47 5.39 0.30
N ARG A 6 -11.33 5.06 -0.65
CA ARG A 6 -12.39 5.97 -1.12
C ARG A 6 -13.36 6.30 0.00
N ASP A 7 -13.78 5.30 0.76
CA ASP A 7 -14.78 5.46 1.80
C ASP A 7 -14.20 6.25 2.99
N GLU A 8 -12.95 6.00 3.37
CA GLU A 8 -12.23 6.81 4.36
C GLU A 8 -12.06 8.27 3.94
N LEU A 9 -11.72 8.54 2.67
CA LEU A 9 -11.64 9.91 2.16
C LEU A 9 -13.00 10.64 2.19
N ARG A 10 -14.10 9.91 1.99
CA ARG A 10 -15.46 10.48 2.13
C ARG A 10 -15.76 10.82 3.59
N SER A 11 -15.49 9.91 4.50
CA SER A 11 -15.65 10.13 5.95
C SER A 11 -14.82 11.32 6.43
N PHE A 12 -13.57 11.42 5.95
CA PHE A 12 -12.68 12.53 6.28
C PHE A 12 -13.19 13.87 5.72
N LYS A 13 -13.70 13.90 4.49
CA LYS A 13 -14.35 15.09 3.93
C LYS A 13 -15.56 15.53 4.77
N SER A 14 -16.36 14.58 5.26
CA SER A 14 -17.47 14.87 6.16
C SER A 14 -17.02 15.42 7.51
N LEU A 15 -15.88 14.94 8.04
CA LEU A 15 -15.28 15.49 9.27
C LEU A 15 -14.83 16.94 9.06
N GLN A 16 -14.11 17.22 7.98
CA GLN A 16 -13.66 18.58 7.64
C GLN A 16 -14.82 19.57 7.51
N ALA A 17 -15.95 19.14 6.92
CA ALA A 17 -17.14 19.97 6.84
C ALA A 17 -17.71 20.33 8.22
N LYS A 18 -17.65 19.40 9.18
CA LYS A 18 -18.07 19.66 10.57
C LYS A 18 -17.10 20.61 11.27
N GLU A 19 -15.80 20.36 11.15
CA GLU A 19 -14.75 21.21 11.72
C GLU A 19 -14.85 22.66 11.19
N LYS A 20 -15.05 22.81 9.88
CA LYS A 20 -15.28 24.12 9.24
C LYS A 20 -16.53 24.82 9.76
N LEU A 21 -17.61 24.09 10.03
CA LEU A 21 -18.82 24.67 10.59
C LEU A 21 -18.62 25.13 12.04
N VAL A 22 -17.87 24.36 12.84
CA VAL A 22 -17.58 24.68 14.24
C VAL A 22 -16.65 25.90 14.37
N LEU A 23 -15.59 25.97 13.56
CA LEU A 23 -14.60 27.04 13.60
C LEU A 23 -15.01 28.30 12.82
N GLY A 24 -15.94 28.16 11.87
CA GLY A 24 -16.44 29.26 11.05
C GLY A 24 -15.29 30.03 10.35
N PRO A 25 -15.16 31.34 10.58
CA PRO A 25 -14.12 32.16 9.93
C PRO A 25 -12.70 31.82 10.38
N GLY A 26 -12.53 31.08 11.49
CA GLY A 26 -11.22 30.61 11.95
C GLY A 26 -10.70 29.38 11.21
N TYR A 27 -11.51 28.75 10.35
CA TYR A 27 -11.07 27.59 9.58
C TYR A 27 -10.28 28.02 8.33
N LEU A 28 -9.03 27.58 8.23
CA LEU A 28 -8.15 27.87 7.11
C LEU A 28 -8.50 26.98 5.91
N ASP A 29 -9.08 27.54 4.86
CA ASP A 29 -9.38 26.77 3.64
C ASP A 29 -8.13 26.63 2.75
N SER A 30 -7.15 25.86 3.22
CA SER A 30 -5.82 25.77 2.60
C SER A 30 -5.80 25.08 1.22
N GLY A 31 -6.91 24.47 0.79
CA GLY A 31 -7.03 23.76 -0.48
C GLY A 31 -6.37 22.37 -0.50
N TYR A 32 -5.77 21.92 0.59
CA TYR A 32 -5.21 20.57 0.71
C TYR A 32 -6.25 19.59 1.23
N VAL A 33 -6.10 18.31 0.85
CA VAL A 33 -6.93 17.24 1.42
C VAL A 33 -6.47 16.93 2.84
N LEU A 34 -5.16 16.75 3.07
CA LEU A 34 -4.61 16.40 4.38
C LEU A 34 -4.35 17.64 5.23
N VAL A 35 -5.40 18.06 5.94
CA VAL A 35 -5.37 19.20 6.85
C VAL A 35 -5.56 18.77 8.29
N ASP A 36 -5.29 19.70 9.21
CA ASP A 36 -5.66 19.56 10.61
C ASP A 36 -7.07 20.07 10.92
N GLU A 37 -7.46 19.96 12.18
CA GLU A 37 -8.76 20.41 12.65
C GLU A 37 -9.01 21.92 12.44
N MET A 38 -7.96 22.73 12.23
CA MET A 38 -8.07 24.15 11.87
C MET A 38 -8.04 24.39 10.35
N GLY A 39 -7.88 23.35 9.54
CA GLY A 39 -7.77 23.45 8.08
C GLY A 39 -6.35 23.72 7.56
N GLU A 40 -5.33 23.75 8.43
CA GLU A 40 -3.95 23.96 8.02
C GLU A 40 -3.35 22.70 7.38
N ALA A 41 -2.58 22.89 6.31
CA ALA A 41 -1.93 21.80 5.60
C ALA A 41 -0.90 21.10 6.49
N ARG A 42 -1.02 19.77 6.62
CA ARG A 42 -0.05 18.98 7.38
C ARG A 42 1.24 18.80 6.58
N ASN A 43 2.38 19.05 7.23
CA ASN A 43 3.69 18.75 6.66
C ASN A 43 4.09 17.28 6.83
N ILE A 44 5.09 16.84 6.05
CA ILE A 44 5.58 15.46 6.06
C ILE A 44 6.06 15.02 7.46
N LYS A 45 6.66 15.93 8.24
CA LYS A 45 7.16 15.64 9.59
C LYS A 45 6.01 15.37 10.57
N GLN A 46 4.89 16.08 10.46
CA GLN A 46 3.69 15.85 11.26
C GLN A 46 3.03 14.53 10.88
N LEU A 47 2.89 14.25 9.58
CA LEU A 47 2.34 12.99 9.09
C LEU A 47 3.14 11.78 9.61
N ARG A 48 4.48 11.85 9.50
CA ARG A 48 5.38 10.80 9.98
C ARG A 48 5.27 10.57 11.48
N ARG A 49 5.22 11.65 12.27
CA ARG A 49 5.05 11.56 13.73
C ARG A 49 3.74 10.88 14.10
N ARG A 50 2.63 11.25 13.44
CA ARG A 50 1.31 10.66 13.70
C ARG A 50 1.28 9.18 13.35
N ALA A 51 1.84 8.80 12.20
CA ALA A 51 1.93 7.39 11.81
C ALA A 51 2.74 6.55 12.80
N TYR A 52 3.90 7.05 13.25
CA TYR A 52 4.70 6.34 14.25
C TYR A 52 4.01 6.23 15.60
N GLY A 53 3.25 7.26 16.00
CA GLY A 53 2.39 7.21 17.19
C GLY A 53 1.33 6.11 17.09
N ILE A 54 0.68 5.98 15.93
CA ILE A 54 -0.31 4.91 15.69
C ILE A 54 0.36 3.53 15.70
N MET A 55 1.52 3.37 15.06
CA MET A 55 2.28 2.11 15.09
C MET A 55 2.63 1.72 16.53
N ALA A 56 3.12 2.67 17.34
CA ALA A 56 3.45 2.42 18.73
C ALA A 56 2.22 2.04 19.56
N LEU A 57 1.10 2.76 19.39
CA LEU A 57 -0.17 2.48 20.08
C LEU A 57 -0.70 1.08 19.76
N LEU A 58 -0.54 0.63 18.52
CA LEU A 58 -0.97 -0.70 18.06
C LEU A 58 0.07 -1.80 18.33
N GLY A 59 1.20 -1.49 18.97
CA GLY A 59 2.28 -2.45 19.22
C GLY A 59 2.98 -2.96 17.95
N LEU A 60 2.89 -2.21 16.85
CA LEU A 60 3.50 -2.59 15.57
C LEU A 60 4.98 -2.21 15.55
N ARG A 61 5.77 -3.03 14.85
CA ARG A 61 7.15 -2.66 14.51
C ARG A 61 7.14 -1.34 13.74
N GLN A 62 7.94 -0.38 14.17
CA GLN A 62 8.09 0.87 13.45
C GLN A 62 8.74 0.63 12.09
N VAL A 63 8.00 0.93 11.02
CA VAL A 63 8.47 0.87 9.62
C VAL A 63 8.40 2.27 9.01
N ARG A 64 9.30 2.60 8.07
CA ARG A 64 9.25 3.90 7.41
C ARG A 64 8.05 3.93 6.47
N LEU A 65 7.24 4.99 6.52
CA LEU A 65 6.10 5.19 5.62
C LEU A 65 6.48 5.10 4.12
N HIS A 66 7.71 5.47 3.77
CA HIS A 66 8.17 5.36 2.39
C HIS A 66 8.32 3.89 1.94
N ASP A 67 8.60 2.97 2.86
CA ASP A 67 8.78 1.54 2.55
C ASP A 67 7.45 0.86 2.22
N ASP A 68 6.32 1.43 2.67
CA ASP A 68 4.97 0.98 2.32
C ASP A 68 4.75 1.07 0.80
N ARG A 69 5.23 2.15 0.17
CA ARG A 69 5.16 2.31 -1.28
C ARG A 69 5.87 1.18 -1.99
N ALA A 70 7.10 0.89 -1.59
CA ALA A 70 7.88 -0.19 -2.19
C ALA A 70 7.17 -1.55 -2.02
N SER A 71 6.66 -1.81 -0.82
CA SER A 71 5.92 -3.04 -0.49
C SER A 71 4.66 -3.22 -1.35
N CYS A 72 3.89 -2.15 -1.56
CA CYS A 72 2.71 -2.15 -2.45
C CYS A 72 3.09 -2.50 -3.90
N PHE A 73 4.14 -1.89 -4.45
CA PHE A 73 4.57 -2.17 -5.82
C PHE A 73 5.13 -3.60 -5.96
N THR A 74 5.89 -4.09 -4.98
CA THR A 74 6.35 -5.49 -4.95
C THR A 74 5.16 -6.47 -4.90
N TYR A 75 4.14 -6.18 -4.09
CA TYR A 75 2.93 -7.00 -4.02
C TYR A 75 2.21 -7.03 -5.37
N LEU A 76 1.99 -5.88 -6.02
CA LEU A 76 1.33 -5.81 -7.32
C LEU A 76 2.13 -6.51 -8.42
N ALA A 77 3.45 -6.38 -8.42
CA ALA A 77 4.33 -7.10 -9.33
C ALA A 77 4.19 -8.63 -9.16
N ASN A 78 4.17 -9.11 -7.91
CA ASN A 78 3.98 -10.53 -7.61
C ASN A 78 2.59 -11.05 -8.00
N MET A 79 1.57 -10.18 -8.02
CA MET A 79 0.23 -10.50 -8.52
C MET A 79 0.11 -10.44 -10.05
N GLY A 80 1.22 -10.22 -10.77
CA GLY A 80 1.27 -10.26 -12.24
C GLY A 80 0.85 -8.96 -12.93
N VAL A 81 0.79 -7.83 -12.21
CA VAL A 81 0.51 -6.53 -12.84
C VAL A 81 1.66 -6.18 -13.80
N PRO A 82 1.38 -5.82 -15.08
CA PRO A 82 2.43 -5.53 -16.05
C PRO A 82 3.33 -4.37 -15.64
N ASP A 83 4.64 -4.50 -15.90
CA ASP A 83 5.67 -3.54 -15.49
C ASP A 83 5.41 -2.10 -15.99
N HIS A 84 4.83 -1.93 -17.18
CA HIS A 84 4.52 -0.61 -17.73
C HIS A 84 3.37 0.09 -16.99
N VAL A 85 2.40 -0.66 -16.46
CA VAL A 85 1.31 -0.13 -15.62
C VAL A 85 1.87 0.30 -14.27
N LEU A 86 2.73 -0.54 -13.68
CA LEU A 86 3.42 -0.21 -12.43
C LEU A 86 4.29 1.04 -12.56
N ALA A 87 5.03 1.18 -13.67
CA ALA A 87 5.83 2.37 -13.92
C ALA A 87 4.96 3.63 -14.05
N ARG A 88 3.85 3.54 -14.75
CA ARG A 88 2.89 4.65 -14.88
C ARG A 88 2.28 5.04 -13.54
N TRP A 89 1.92 4.07 -12.69
CA TRP A 89 1.41 4.33 -11.34
C TRP A 89 2.48 4.87 -10.39
N ALA A 90 3.73 4.43 -10.55
CA ALA A 90 4.86 4.98 -9.83
C ALA A 90 5.21 6.41 -10.28
N GLY A 91 4.72 6.85 -11.45
CA GLY A 91 5.13 8.12 -12.06
C GLY A 91 6.56 8.07 -12.60
N ASP A 92 7.10 6.87 -12.83
CA ASP A 92 8.42 6.68 -13.42
C ASP A 92 8.31 6.79 -14.95
N THR A 93 9.25 7.47 -15.57
CA THR A 93 9.34 7.58 -17.05
C THR A 93 9.94 6.34 -17.70
N ASN A 94 10.64 5.49 -16.93
CA ASN A 94 11.32 4.31 -17.44
C ASN A 94 11.00 3.06 -16.60
N VAL A 95 10.48 2.04 -17.28
CA VAL A 95 10.11 0.75 -16.72
C VAL A 95 11.28 0.03 -16.04
N ARG A 96 12.52 0.18 -16.54
CA ARG A 96 13.72 -0.41 -15.92
C ARG A 96 13.95 0.11 -14.50
N THR A 97 13.66 1.38 -14.25
CA THR A 97 13.83 2.00 -12.93
C THR A 97 12.85 1.42 -11.92
N THR A 98 11.58 1.28 -12.32
CA THR A 98 10.51 0.66 -11.53
C THR A 98 10.84 -0.80 -11.21
N LYS A 99 11.27 -1.57 -12.21
CA LYS A 99 11.62 -2.98 -12.06
C LYS A 99 12.76 -3.17 -11.07
N ARG A 100 13.85 -2.39 -11.21
CA ARG A 100 14.98 -2.43 -10.27
C ARG A 100 14.58 -2.06 -8.85
N ARG A 101 13.63 -1.13 -8.68
CA ARG A 101 13.26 -0.60 -7.37
C ARG A 101 12.26 -1.47 -6.60
N TYR A 102 11.40 -2.20 -7.31
CA TYR A 102 10.25 -2.88 -6.69
C TYR A 102 10.13 -4.37 -6.99
N VAL A 103 10.82 -4.89 -8.01
CA VAL A 103 10.84 -6.33 -8.30
C VAL A 103 12.02 -6.95 -7.55
N THR A 104 11.85 -7.09 -6.24
CA THR A 104 12.73 -7.92 -5.42
C THR A 104 12.14 -9.33 -5.33
N PRO A 105 12.91 -10.38 -5.66
CA PRO A 105 12.42 -11.75 -5.53
C PRO A 105 12.17 -12.05 -4.04
N GLY A 106 10.89 -12.07 -3.67
CA GLY A 106 10.46 -12.48 -2.34
C GLY A 106 10.35 -14.01 -2.22
N VAL A 107 10.35 -14.53 -0.99
CA VAL A 107 10.28 -15.98 -0.71
C VAL A 107 9.09 -16.66 -1.40
N LYS A 108 7.92 -16.01 -1.45
CA LYS A 108 6.75 -16.54 -2.18
C LYS A 108 6.98 -16.65 -3.69
N GLY A 109 7.61 -15.63 -4.30
CA GLY A 109 7.95 -15.63 -5.73
C GLY A 109 8.98 -16.71 -6.08
N LEU A 110 10.00 -16.88 -5.22
CA LEU A 110 11.00 -17.93 -5.37
C LEU A 110 10.41 -19.33 -5.19
N ARG A 111 9.46 -19.52 -4.27
CA ARG A 111 8.77 -20.80 -4.09
C ARG A 111 7.93 -21.17 -5.32
N GLY A 112 7.18 -20.23 -5.89
CA GLY A 112 6.46 -20.45 -7.13
C GLY A 112 7.38 -20.79 -8.30
N ALA A 113 8.52 -20.09 -8.42
CA ALA A 113 9.54 -20.40 -9.42
C ALA A 113 10.15 -21.81 -9.24
N ALA A 114 10.40 -22.22 -7.99
CA ALA A 114 10.89 -23.56 -7.68
C ALA A 114 9.88 -24.65 -8.07
N THR A 115 8.58 -24.44 -7.84
CA THR A 115 7.52 -25.37 -8.27
C THR A 115 7.47 -25.51 -9.79
N VAL A 116 7.52 -24.40 -10.54
CA VAL A 116 7.55 -24.42 -12.02
C VAL A 116 8.81 -25.14 -12.53
N TRP A 117 9.95 -24.87 -11.89
CA TRP A 117 11.21 -25.54 -12.21
C TRP A 117 11.18 -27.05 -11.95
N GLY A 118 10.53 -27.48 -10.86
CA GLY A 118 10.33 -28.90 -10.54
C GLY A 118 9.50 -29.62 -11.61
N GLY A 119 8.44 -28.98 -12.11
CA GLY A 119 7.60 -29.54 -13.18
C GLY A 119 8.32 -29.75 -14.51
N LEU A 120 9.39 -28.97 -14.79
CA LEU A 120 10.19 -29.12 -16.00
C LEU A 120 11.07 -30.38 -16.00
N HIS A 121 11.44 -30.89 -14.82
CA HIS A 121 12.34 -32.03 -14.68
C HIS A 121 11.62 -33.39 -14.69
N GLY A 122 10.29 -33.41 -14.84
CA GLY A 122 9.53 -34.66 -14.98
C GLY A 122 9.58 -35.58 -13.76
N SER A 123 10.08 -35.13 -12.61
CA SER A 123 9.85 -35.77 -11.32
C SER A 123 8.41 -35.50 -10.93
N GLY A 124 7.50 -36.29 -11.50
CA GLY A 124 6.13 -36.39 -11.03
C GLY A 124 6.14 -36.96 -9.62
N ASP A 125 6.21 -36.09 -8.63
CA ASP A 125 5.48 -36.36 -7.41
C ASP A 125 4.06 -35.86 -7.65
N ASP A 126 3.12 -36.77 -7.47
CA ASP A 126 1.68 -36.61 -7.63
C ASP A 126 1.17 -35.19 -7.37
N ILE A 127 0.26 -34.75 -8.23
CA ILE A 127 -0.59 -33.60 -7.98
C ILE A 127 -1.74 -34.07 -7.07
N PRO A 128 -1.93 -33.49 -5.86
CA PRO A 128 -3.27 -33.42 -5.32
C PRO A 128 -3.66 -31.99 -4.89
N GLY A 129 -4.84 -31.57 -5.37
CA GLY A 129 -5.73 -30.61 -4.72
C GLY A 129 -5.45 -29.13 -5.02
N VAL A 130 -6.33 -28.33 -5.64
CA VAL A 130 -7.75 -28.15 -5.32
C VAL A 130 -8.00 -28.34 -3.82
N VAL A 131 -8.22 -27.21 -3.17
CA VAL A 131 -8.86 -27.02 -1.86
C VAL A 131 -9.60 -28.27 -1.37
N ARG A 132 -9.19 -28.78 -0.21
CA ARG A 132 -10.13 -29.43 0.71
C ARG A 132 -10.05 -28.68 2.03
N ASP A 133 -11.10 -27.92 2.29
CA ASP A 133 -11.45 -27.46 3.63
C ASP A 133 -11.61 -28.66 4.57
N CYS A 134 -11.07 -28.55 5.80
CA CYS A 134 -11.66 -28.95 7.10
C CYS A 134 -10.57 -29.19 8.16
N GLU A 135 -10.72 -28.50 9.31
CA GLU A 135 -10.38 -28.82 10.72
C GLU A 135 -9.08 -29.61 11.03
N ILE A 136 -8.20 -29.23 11.97
CA ILE A 136 -8.34 -28.72 13.34
C ILE A 136 -7.16 -27.78 13.67
#